data_AF-A0A969HNG1-F1
#
_entry.id   AF-A0A969HNG1-F1
#
_cell.length_a   1.000
_cell.length_b   1.000
_cell.length_c   1.000
_cell.angle_alpha   90.00
_cell.angle_beta   90.00
_cell.angle_gamma   90.00
#
_symmetry.space_group_name_H-M   'P 1'
#
loop_
_entity.id
_entity.type
_entity.pdbx_description
1 polymer ?
#
loop_
_entity_poly.entity_id
_entity_poly.type
_entity_poly.pdbx_seq_one_letter_code
_entity_poly.pdbx_strand_id
1 'polypeptide(L)'
;LYYTQNGEVLSMKGTRRAIGGAGLFERKGAFETFSVELRKGDCLYMGTDGYWDQPNEKRRKFSRTHFMQYLDAIKYFPMAEQKEKLTKMLYEHMGHRNVQRDDITLLGIRL
;
A
#
# COMPACT_ATOMS: atom_id res chain seq x y z
N LEU A 1 0.58 4.82 4.12
CA LEU A 1 1.60 4.04 4.84
C LEU A 1 0.89 2.98 5.65
N TYR A 2 1.40 1.75 5.65
CA TYR A 2 0.86 0.63 6.42
C TYR A 2 1.97 0.08 7.30
N TYR A 3 1.64 -0.45 8.47
CA TYR A 3 2.64 -1.00 9.38
C TYR A 3 2.03 -2.12 10.23
N THR A 4 2.85 -3.03 10.72
CA THR A 4 2.42 -4.01 11.73
C THR A 4 2.69 -3.47 13.11
N GLN A 5 1.77 -3.71 14.04
CA GLN A 5 1.97 -3.46 15.46
C GLN A 5 1.08 -4.41 16.25
N ASN A 6 1.60 -5.02 17.32
CA ASN A 6 0.86 -5.98 18.16
C ASN A 6 0.20 -7.13 17.37
N GLY A 7 0.82 -7.53 16.26
CA GLY A 7 0.28 -8.59 15.40
C GLY A 7 -0.87 -8.16 14.50
N GLU A 8 -1.18 -6.87 14.36
CA GLU A 8 -2.20 -6.35 13.43
C GLU A 8 -1.56 -5.48 12.35
N VAL A 9 -2.18 -5.45 11.15
CA VAL A 9 -1.81 -4.49 10.09
C VAL A 9 -2.66 -3.23 10.20
N LEU A 10 -2.00 -2.11 10.49
CA LEU A 10 -2.60 -0.79 10.64
C LEU A 10 -2.28 0.10 9.44
N SER A 11 -3.08 1.15 9.25
CA SER A 11 -2.86 2.16 8.21
C SER A 11 -2.75 3.55 8.81
N MET A 12 -1.76 4.32 8.36
CA MET A 12 -1.60 5.73 8.70
C MET A 12 -1.86 6.57 7.45
N LYS A 13 -2.91 7.40 7.52
CA LYS A 13 -3.33 8.28 6.44
C LYS A 13 -2.58 9.60 6.57
N GLY A 14 -1.79 9.94 5.55
CA GLY A 14 -1.15 11.25 5.48
C GLY A 14 -2.14 12.37 5.15
N THR A 15 -1.66 13.61 5.28
CA THR A 15 -2.40 14.82 4.87
C THR A 15 -2.87 14.70 3.42
N ARG A 16 -4.16 14.94 3.16
CA ARG A 16 -4.75 14.83 1.81
C ARG A 16 -4.41 16.04 0.94
N ARG A 17 -3.12 16.19 0.63
CA ARG A 17 -2.53 17.28 -0.15
C ARG A 17 -1.38 16.74 -1.01
N ALA A 18 -1.31 17.17 -2.27
CA ALA A 18 -0.19 16.90 -3.16
C ALA A 18 0.92 17.95 -3.01
N ILE A 19 2.17 17.54 -3.23
CA ILE A 19 3.32 18.46 -3.33
C ILE A 19 3.16 19.26 -4.63
N GLY A 20 3.46 20.57 -4.60
CA GLY A 20 3.29 21.48 -5.75
C GLY A 20 1.88 22.01 -5.99
N GLY A 21 0.89 21.63 -5.15
CA GLY A 21 -0.49 22.11 -5.27
C GLY A 21 -0.68 23.56 -4.80
N ALA A 22 -0.69 24.49 -5.76
CA ALA A 22 -1.24 25.84 -5.65
C ALA A 22 -2.35 26.04 -6.71
N GLY A 23 -3.58 26.38 -6.27
CA GLY A 23 -4.75 26.72 -7.11
C GLY A 23 -5.52 25.49 -7.62
N LEU A 24 -6.71 25.15 -7.11
CA LEU A 24 -7.99 25.85 -7.41
C LEU A 24 -9.01 25.81 -6.27
N PHE A 25 -8.71 25.11 -5.18
CA PHE A 25 -9.51 25.14 -3.95
C PHE A 25 -8.53 25.04 -2.79
N GLU A 26 -8.36 26.13 -2.05
CA GLU A 26 -7.48 26.20 -0.89
C GLU A 26 -7.88 25.14 0.14
N ARG A 27 -7.31 23.94 0.06
CA ARG A 27 -7.11 23.13 1.26
C ARG A 27 -6.00 23.81 2.05
N LYS A 28 -6.39 24.84 2.82
CA LYS A 28 -5.53 25.49 3.82
C LYS A 28 -5.06 24.41 4.79
N GLY A 29 -3.75 24.38 5.08
CA GLY A 29 -3.15 23.43 6.01
C GLY A 29 -1.71 23.08 5.65
N ALA A 30 -0.83 23.10 6.64
CA ALA A 30 0.53 22.57 6.52
C ALA A 30 0.49 21.05 6.36
N PHE A 31 1.58 20.45 5.88
CA PHE A 31 1.75 19.01 6.02
C PHE A 31 1.87 18.67 7.51
N GLU A 32 1.14 17.65 7.93
CA GLU A 32 1.22 17.14 9.30
C GLU A 32 2.32 16.09 9.39
N THR A 33 3.06 16.11 10.51
CA THR A 33 4.03 15.06 10.83
C THR A 33 3.33 14.00 11.67
N PHE A 34 3.46 12.75 11.26
CA PHE A 34 2.96 11.60 12.01
C PHE A 34 4.13 10.71 12.40
N SER A 35 4.12 10.23 13.65
CA SER A 35 5.16 9.35 14.19
C SER A 35 4.53 8.04 14.64
N VAL A 36 5.25 6.94 14.42
CA VAL A 36 4.89 5.61 14.91
C VAL A 36 6.13 4.94 15.49
N GLU A 37 5.97 4.32 16.66
CA GLU A 37 7.00 3.51 17.28
C GLU A 37 6.85 2.06 16.82
N LEU A 38 7.95 1.49 16.30
CA LEU A 38 8.02 0.13 15.79
C LEU A 38 8.99 -0.69 16.63
N ARG A 39 8.63 -1.96 16.87
CA ARG A 39 9.46 -2.91 17.61
C ARG A 39 10.19 -3.85 16.65
N LYS A 40 11.21 -4.54 17.15
CA LYS A 40 11.88 -5.60 16.38
C LYS A 40 10.85 -6.62 15.88
N GLY A 41 10.93 -6.94 14.59
CA GLY A 41 9.99 -7.80 13.88
C GLY A 41 8.82 -7.08 13.22
N ASP A 42 8.53 -5.82 13.60
CA ASP A 42 7.50 -5.05 12.93
C ASP A 42 7.90 -4.70 11.49
N CYS A 43 6.90 -4.63 10.63
CA CYS A 43 7.03 -4.34 9.22
C CYS A 43 6.41 -2.97 8.90
N LEU A 44 7.06 -2.21 8.03
CA LEU A 44 6.60 -0.95 7.47
C LEU A 44 6.44 -1.08 5.96
N TYR A 45 5.31 -0.64 5.42
CA TYR A 45 5.01 -0.68 3.99
C TYR A 45 4.56 0.68 3.45
N MET A 46 5.08 1.05 2.28
CA MET A 46 4.71 2.25 1.54
C MET A 46 4.52 1.90 0.07
N GLY A 47 3.46 2.39 -0.56
CA GLY A 47 3.24 2.14 -1.98
C GLY A 47 2.46 3.25 -2.67
N THR A 48 2.42 3.19 -3.99
CA THR A 48 1.62 4.06 -4.85
C THR A 48 0.22 3.50 -5.06
N ASP A 49 -0.70 4.33 -5.52
CA ASP A 49 -2.07 3.93 -5.78
C ASP A 49 -2.24 2.95 -6.94
N GLY A 50 -1.33 2.95 -7.91
CA GLY A 50 -1.29 1.97 -8.99
C GLY A 50 -1.49 0.52 -8.54
N TYR A 51 -0.96 0.12 -7.36
CA TYR A 51 -1.14 -1.24 -6.85
C TYR A 51 -2.60 -1.57 -6.51
N TRP A 52 -3.24 -0.77 -5.63
CA TRP A 52 -4.61 -1.06 -5.17
C TRP A 52 -5.69 -0.55 -6.12
N ASP A 53 -5.35 0.33 -7.05
CA ASP A 53 -6.24 0.79 -8.11
C ASP A 53 -6.16 -0.06 -9.39
N GLN A 54 -5.22 -1.01 -9.47
CA GLN A 54 -5.13 -1.95 -10.58
C GLN A 54 -6.46 -2.72 -10.76
N PRO A 55 -7.10 -2.64 -11.94
CA PRO A 55 -8.32 -3.39 -12.21
C PRO A 55 -8.05 -4.82 -12.67
N ASN A 56 -9.04 -5.68 -12.43
CA ASN A 56 -9.16 -7.01 -13.04
C ASN A 56 -10.02 -6.99 -14.31
N GLU A 57 -10.30 -8.17 -14.88
CA GLU A 57 -11.02 -8.32 -16.17
C GLU A 57 -12.46 -7.81 -16.09
N LYS A 58 -13.03 -7.77 -14.89
CA LYS A 58 -14.35 -7.22 -14.61
C LYS A 58 -14.32 -5.72 -14.27
N ARG A 59 -13.19 -5.04 -14.53
CA ARG A 59 -12.91 -3.64 -14.19
C ARG A 59 -13.02 -3.33 -12.69
N ARG A 60 -12.88 -4.33 -11.82
CA ARG A 60 -12.89 -4.15 -10.37
C ARG A 60 -11.48 -3.92 -9.86
N LYS A 61 -11.28 -2.85 -9.09
CA LYS A 61 -10.01 -2.52 -8.44
C LYS A 61 -9.62 -3.59 -7.41
N PHE A 62 -8.33 -3.78 -7.17
CA PHE A 62 -7.85 -4.65 -6.09
C PHE A 62 -8.34 -4.20 -4.72
N SER A 63 -8.40 -2.87 -4.51
CA SER A 63 -8.81 -2.18 -3.29
C SER A 63 -7.78 -2.20 -2.16
N ARG A 64 -7.80 -1.14 -1.34
CA ARG A 64 -6.95 -1.04 -0.13
C ARG A 64 -7.34 -2.07 0.93
N THR A 65 -8.63 -2.43 1.01
CA THR A 65 -9.13 -3.39 1.98
C THR A 65 -8.55 -4.78 1.74
N HIS A 66 -8.63 -5.30 0.50
CA HIS A 66 -8.01 -6.58 0.17
C HIS A 66 -6.49 -6.55 0.32
N PHE A 67 -5.84 -5.43 -0.02
CA PHE A 67 -4.41 -5.26 0.21
C PHE A 67 -4.03 -5.41 1.68
N MET A 68 -4.75 -4.75 2.60
CA MET A 68 -4.49 -4.89 4.03
C MET A 68 -4.75 -6.31 4.55
N GLN A 69 -5.83 -6.95 4.11
CA GLN A 69 -6.13 -8.34 4.47
C GLN A 69 -5.05 -9.30 3.98
N TYR A 70 -4.54 -9.10 2.76
CA TYR A 70 -3.48 -9.92 2.21
C TYR A 70 -2.15 -9.69 2.92
N LEU A 71 -1.80 -8.42 3.22
CA LEU A 71 -0.64 -8.10 4.06
C LEU A 71 -0.73 -8.80 5.41
N ASP A 72 -1.91 -8.82 6.03
CA ASP A 72 -2.11 -9.48 7.31
C ASP A 72 -1.83 -10.98 7.25
N ALA A 73 -2.28 -11.63 6.18
CA ALA A 73 -2.04 -13.06 5.95
C ALA A 73 -0.56 -13.40 5.68
N ILE A 74 0.23 -12.47 5.13
CA ILE A 74 1.63 -12.73 4.77
C ILE A 74 2.66 -12.08 5.70
N LYS A 75 2.24 -11.32 6.71
CA LYS A 75 3.13 -10.47 7.54
C LYS A 75 4.26 -11.22 8.25
N TYR A 76 4.10 -12.51 8.51
CA TYR A 76 5.11 -13.34 9.19
C TYR A 76 6.13 -13.99 8.25
N PHE A 77 5.89 -14.01 6.94
CA PHE A 77 6.86 -14.54 5.98
C PHE A 77 8.11 -13.66 5.90
N PRO A 78 9.28 -14.20 5.49
CA PRO A 78 10.45 -13.39 5.16
C PRO A 78 10.13 -12.31 4.11
N MET A 79 10.80 -11.16 4.17
CA MET A 79 10.52 -10.02 3.27
C MET A 79 10.64 -10.37 1.78
N ALA A 80 11.59 -11.25 1.43
CA ALA A 80 11.74 -11.74 0.05
C ALA A 80 10.51 -12.55 -0.40
N GLU A 81 10.00 -13.45 0.44
CA GLU A 81 8.80 -14.23 0.15
C GLU A 81 7.54 -13.35 0.12
N GLN A 82 7.46 -12.33 0.98
CA GLN A 82 6.36 -11.36 0.91
C GLN A 82 6.33 -10.63 -0.42
N LYS A 83 7.49 -10.19 -0.93
CA LYS A 83 7.60 -9.57 -2.25
C LYS A 83 7.04 -10.50 -3.32
N GLU A 84 7.47 -11.76 -3.35
CA GLU A 84 7.00 -12.75 -4.32
C GLU A 84 5.49 -12.97 -4.23
N LYS A 85 4.95 -13.10 -3.00
CA LYS A 85 3.51 -13.28 -2.76
C LYS A 85 2.70 -12.06 -3.22
N LEU A 86 3.15 -10.85 -2.92
CA LEU A 86 2.50 -9.61 -3.36
C LEU A 86 2.51 -9.49 -4.89
N THR A 87 3.65 -9.73 -5.51
CA THR A 87 3.79 -9.73 -6.98
C THR A 87 2.87 -10.77 -7.62
N LYS A 88 2.86 -12.00 -7.09
CA LYS A 88 1.99 -13.06 -7.57
C LYS A 88 0.50 -12.69 -7.44
N MET A 89 0.08 -12.19 -6.28
CA MET A 89 -1.30 -11.77 -6.03
C MET A 89 -1.75 -10.66 -6.98
N LEU A 90 -0.86 -9.70 -7.28
CA LEU A 90 -1.14 -8.65 -8.25
C LEU A 90 -1.39 -9.22 -9.65
N TYR A 91 -0.52 -10.12 -10.13
CA TYR A 91 -0.68 -10.75 -11.44
C TYR A 91 -1.93 -11.63 -11.51
N GLU A 92 -2.23 -12.39 -10.45
CA GLU A 92 -3.45 -13.21 -10.35
C GLU A 92 -4.70 -12.33 -10.40
N HIS A 93 -4.71 -11.18 -9.72
CA HIS A 93 -5.82 -10.24 -9.78
C HIS A 93 -5.98 -9.60 -11.16
N MET A 94 -4.87 -9.22 -11.80
CA MET A 94 -4.90 -8.67 -13.17
C MET A 94 -5.46 -9.68 -14.17
N GLY A 95 -5.20 -10.98 -13.99
CA GLY A 95 -5.54 -11.99 -14.97
C GLY A 95 -4.69 -11.86 -16.25
N HIS A 96 -4.99 -12.66 -17.25
CA HIS A 96 -4.15 -12.77 -18.45
C HIS A 96 -4.39 -11.66 -19.48
N ARG A 97 -5.54 -10.96 -19.40
CA ARG A 97 -5.99 -10.02 -20.44
C ARG A 97 -5.88 -8.54 -20.05
N ASN A 98 -5.59 -8.22 -18.78
CA ASN A 98 -5.42 -6.82 -18.38
C ASN A 98 -3.97 -6.40 -18.41
N VAL A 99 -3.80 -5.14 -18.80
CA VAL A 99 -2.54 -4.42 -18.72
C VAL A 99 -2.46 -3.61 -17.44
N GLN A 100 -1.24 -3.37 -16.99
CA GLN A 100 -0.97 -2.39 -15.95
C GLN A 100 -1.41 -1.00 -16.44
N ARG A 101 -2.11 -0.24 -15.58
CA ARG A 101 -2.69 1.07 -15.99
C ARG A 101 -1.94 2.28 -15.46
N ASP A 102 -1.12 2.09 -14.44
CA ASP A 102 -0.42 3.16 -13.73
C ASP A 102 0.90 2.62 -13.16
N ASP A 103 1.79 3.50 -12.72
CA ASP A 103 3.06 3.11 -12.12
C ASP A 103 2.86 2.48 -10.74
N ILE A 104 3.42 1.28 -10.57
CA ILE A 104 3.29 0.50 -9.34
C ILE A 104 4.63 0.49 -8.61
N THR A 105 4.65 1.05 -7.41
CA THR A 105 5.77 0.94 -6.47
C THR A 105 5.27 0.47 -5.12
N LEU A 106 5.96 -0.50 -4.53
CA LEU A 106 5.71 -0.97 -3.17
C LEU A 106 7.06 -1.26 -2.49
N LEU A 107 7.29 -0.60 -1.36
CA LEU A 107 8.43 -0.76 -0.49
C LEU A 107 7.98 -1.41 0.82
N GLY A 108 8.69 -2.45 1.25
CA GLY A 108 8.51 -3.09 2.55
C GLY A 108 9.83 -3.15 3.30
N ILE A 109 9.81 -2.85 4.60
CA ILE A 109 10.96 -2.87 5.51
C ILE A 109 10.56 -3.63 6.78
N ARG A 110 11.45 -4.47 7.32
CA ARG A 110 11.30 -5.11 8.63
C ARG A 110 12.42 -4.66 9.56
N LEU A 111 12.07 -4.33 10.80
CA LEU A 111 12.99 -3.94 11.88
C LEU A 111 13.56 -5.15 12.63
#